data_AF-K9Q9L4-F1
#
_entry.id   AF-K9Q9L4-F1
#
_cell.length_a   1.000
_cell.length_b   1.000
_cell.length_c   1.000
_cell.angle_alpha   90.00
_cell.angle_beta   90.00
_cell.angle_gamma   90.00
#
_symmetry.space_group_name_H-M   'P 1'
#
loop_
_entity.id
_entity.type
_entity.pdbx_description
1 polymer ?
#
loop_
_entity_poly.entity_id
_entity_poly.type
_entity_poly.pdbx_seq_one_letter_code
_entity_poly.pdbx_strand_id
1 'polypeptide(L)' 'MTSREQLIQELAEVPDELVQVMLDFLHRVQKTRSHHPLAKFAGILSDDEAADLQEAIQTDCRQVDLNEW' A
#
# COMPACT_ATOMS: atom_id res chain seq x y z
N MET A 1 19.81 -14.53 17.90
CA MET A 1 18.96 -13.40 17.49
C MET A 1 17.73 -13.94 16.78
N THR A 2 16.56 -13.46 17.17
CA THR A 2 15.32 -13.70 16.45
C THR A 2 15.16 -12.68 15.31
N SER A 3 14.33 -13.00 14.30
CA SER A 3 14.04 -12.06 13.21
C SER A 3 13.48 -10.72 13.70
N ARG A 4 12.79 -10.72 14.84
CA ARG A 4 12.26 -9.50 15.47
C ARG A 4 13.39 -8.63 16.05
N GLU A 5 14.32 -9.24 16.78
CA GLU A 5 15.45 -8.51 17.39
C GLU A 5 16.36 -7.90 16.33
N GLN A 6 16.57 -8.62 15.22
CA GLN A 6 17.34 -8.10 14.10
C GLN A 6 16.68 -6.87 13.45
N LEU A 7 15.38 -6.93 13.20
CA LEU A 7 14.63 -5.82 12.63
C LEU A 7 14.69 -4.57 13.53
N ILE A 8 14.56 -4.74 14.85
CA ILE A 8 14.64 -3.61 15.80
C ILE A 8 16.02 -2.96 15.75
N GLN A 9 17.08 -3.75 15.67
CA GLN A 9 18.44 -3.22 15.57
C GLN A 9 18.68 -2.47 14.26
N GLU A 10 18.17 -3.01 13.14
CA GLU A 10 18.29 -2.35 11.83
C GLU A 10 17.50 -1.05 11.79
N LEU A 11 16.30 -1.01 12.38
CA LEU A 11 15.46 0.20 12.44
C LEU A 11 16.04 1.30 13.35
N ALA A 12 16.89 0.95 14.32
CA ALA A 12 17.50 1.93 15.23
C ALA A 12 18.50 2.88 14.53
N GLU A 13 19.09 2.44 13.42
CA GLU A 13 20.06 3.21 12.63
C GLU A 13 19.41 3.96 11.46
N VAL A 14 18.10 3.82 11.28
CA VAL A 14 17.34 4.38 10.16
C VAL A 14 16.70 5.72 10.58
N PRO A 15 16.65 6.73 9.70
CA PRO A 15 15.94 7.99 9.96
C PRO A 15 14.47 7.77 10.32
N ASP A 16 13.97 8.57 11.28
CA ASP A 16 12.59 8.51 11.78
C ASP A 16 11.54 8.57 10.65
N GLU A 17 11.83 9.35 9.59
CA GLU A 17 10.98 9.48 8.40
C GLU A 17 10.77 8.14 7.69
N LEU A 18 11.83 7.34 7.55
CA LEU A 18 11.75 6.02 6.92
C LEU A 18 11.09 4.99 7.84
N VAL A 19 11.30 5.12 9.17
CA VAL A 19 10.58 4.30 10.15
C VAL A 19 9.08 4.57 10.06
N GLN A 20 8.68 5.83 9.91
CA GLN A 20 7.28 6.22 9.73
C GLN A 20 6.67 5.61 8.46
N VAL A 21 7.38 5.66 7.33
CA VAL A 21 6.95 5.01 6.07
C VAL A 21 6.73 3.50 6.25
N MET A 22 7.63 2.82 6.96
CA MET A 22 7.49 1.39 7.24
C MET A 22 6.30 1.07 8.14
N LEU A 23 6.03 1.91 9.15
CA LEU A 23 4.86 1.76 10.02
C LEU A 23 3.56 1.96 9.24
N ASP A 24 3.50 2.99 8.38
CA ASP A 24 2.33 3.25 7.55
C ASP A 24 2.05 2.10 6.60
N PHE A 25 3.09 1.54 5.98
CA PHE A 25 2.98 0.32 5.17
C PHE A 25 2.41 -0.84 6.00
N LEU A 26 2.96 -1.08 7.20
CA LEU A 26 2.52 -2.18 8.07
C LEU A 26 1.04 -2.03 8.46
N HIS A 27 0.59 -0.82 8.81
CA HIS A 27 -0.80 -0.53 9.13
C HIS A 27 -1.73 -0.81 7.95
N ARG A 28 -1.35 -0.43 6.72
CA ARG A 28 -2.12 -0.71 5.51
C ARG A 28 -2.27 -2.22 5.29
N VAL A 29 -1.18 -2.97 5.42
CA VAL A 29 -1.18 -4.43 5.28
C VAL A 29 -2.07 -5.12 6.32
N GLN A 30 -2.06 -4.64 7.57
CA GLN A 30 -2.91 -5.22 8.62
C GLN A 30 -4.41 -4.99 8.35
N LYS A 31 -4.80 -3.81 7.85
CA LYS A 31 -6.21 -3.49 7.54
C LYS A 31 -6.79 -4.35 6.42
N THR A 32 -5.98 -4.83 5.49
CA THR A 32 -6.40 -5.55 4.27
C THR A 32 -6.32 -7.08 4.39
N ARG A 33 -5.80 -7.61 5.52
CA ARG A 33 -5.61 -9.07 5.72
C ARG A 33 -6.90 -9.88 5.93
N SER A 34 -8.08 -9.27 5.82
CA SER A 34 -9.36 -9.98 5.84
C SER A 34 -9.70 -10.61 4.47
N HIS A 35 -9.13 -11.78 4.18
CA HIS A 35 -9.62 -12.75 3.16
C HIS A 35 -10.00 -12.19 1.77
N HIS A 36 -9.35 -11.14 1.27
CA HIS A 36 -9.63 -10.62 -0.07
C HIS A 36 -8.63 -11.16 -1.10
N PRO A 37 -9.04 -11.61 -2.31
CA PRO A 37 -8.12 -12.05 -3.38
C PRO A 37 -7.08 -11.00 -3.78
N LEU A 38 -7.37 -9.72 -3.53
CA LEU A 38 -6.46 -8.60 -3.78
C LEU A 38 -5.57 -8.24 -2.58
N ALA A 39 -5.66 -8.95 -1.46
CA ALA A 39 -4.82 -8.70 -0.27
C ALA A 39 -3.31 -8.85 -0.56
N LYS A 40 -2.93 -9.55 -1.64
CA LYS A 40 -1.55 -9.59 -2.14
C LYS A 40 -1.01 -8.24 -2.61
N PHE A 41 -1.89 -7.28 -2.91
CA PHE A 41 -1.55 -5.92 -3.30
C PHE A 41 -1.65 -4.92 -2.14
N ALA A 42 -1.96 -5.41 -0.94
CA ALA A 42 -2.03 -4.59 0.26
C ALA A 42 -0.73 -3.84 0.53
N GLY A 43 -0.83 -2.53 0.76
CA GLY A 43 0.32 -1.67 1.05
C GLY A 43 1.14 -1.25 -0.17
N ILE A 44 0.77 -1.66 -1.40
CA ILE A 44 1.48 -1.25 -2.62
C ILE A 44 1.13 0.18 -3.03
N LEU A 45 -0.14 0.59 -2.87
CA LEU A 45 -0.57 1.97 -3.04
C LEU A 45 -1.06 2.54 -1.71
N SER A 46 -0.78 3.82 -1.47
CA SER A 46 -1.51 4.68 -0.53
C SER A 46 -2.90 5.02 -1.07
N ASP A 47 -3.77 5.49 -0.16
CA ASP A 47 -5.09 5.98 -0.54
C ASP A 47 -4.96 7.22 -1.45
N ASP A 48 -3.95 8.07 -1.22
CA ASP A 48 -3.67 9.25 -2.05
C ASP A 48 -3.20 8.84 -3.46
N GLU A 49 -2.22 7.92 -3.57
CA GLU A 49 -1.78 7.39 -4.87
C GLU A 49 -2.92 6.67 -5.60
N ALA A 50 -3.82 6.02 -4.87
CA ALA A 50 -4.99 5.35 -5.46
C ALA A 50 -6.00 6.37 -5.99
N ALA A 51 -6.18 7.49 -5.30
CA ALA A 51 -7.02 8.60 -5.75
C ALA A 51 -6.43 9.27 -7.00
N ASP A 52 -5.13 9.55 -7.00
CA ASP A 52 -4.42 10.11 -8.17
C ASP A 52 -4.52 9.19 -9.38
N LEU A 53 -4.35 7.88 -9.18
CA LEU A 53 -4.50 6.88 -10.23
C LEU A 53 -5.94 6.86 -10.77
N GLN A 54 -6.94 6.95 -9.88
CA GLN A 54 -8.34 6.98 -10.26
C GLN A 54 -8.68 8.25 -11.07
N GLU A 55 -8.13 9.41 -10.70
CA GLU A 55 -8.30 10.66 -11.44
C GLU A 55 -7.66 10.58 -12.83
N ALA A 56 -6.43 10.05 -12.94
CA ALA A 56 -5.75 9.86 -14.21
C ALA A 56 -6.52 8.90 -15.13
N ILE A 57 -7.07 7.80 -14.59
CA ILE A 57 -7.91 6.87 -15.34
C ILE A 57 -9.17 7.57 -15.85
N GLN A 58 -9.83 8.40 -15.03
CA GLN A 58 -11.04 9.09 -15.44
C GLN A 58 -10.78 10.17 -16.49
N THR A 59 -9.65 10.85 -16.41
CA THR A 59 -9.31 11.98 -17.28
C THR A 59 -8.76 11.53 -18.63
N ASP A 60 -7.84 10.56 -18.62
CA ASP A 60 -7.01 10.26 -19.78
C ASP A 60 -7.32 8.93 -20.46
N CYS A 61 -8.09 8.05 -19.80
CA CYS A 61 -8.41 6.73 -20.36
C CYS A 61 -9.83 6.67 -20.93
N ARG A 62 -9.97 6.00 -22.09
CA ARG A 62 -11.29 5.68 -22.65
C ARG A 62 -12.05 4.76 -21.69
N GLN A 63 -13.20 5.22 -21.24
CA GLN A 63 -14.10 4.43 -20.43
C GLN A 63 -14.83 3.41 -21.32
N VAL A 64 -14.82 2.14 -20.92
CA VAL A 64 -15.61 1.10 -21.59
C VAL A 64 -17.03 1.19 -21.05
N ASP A 65 -18.02 1.30 -21.94
CA ASP A 65 -19.43 1.20 -21.53
C ASP A 65 -19.74 -0.26 -21.20
N LEU A 66 -20.10 -0.52 -19.95
CA LEU A 66 -20.41 -1.86 -19.48
C LEU A 66 -21.70 -2.43 -20.10
N ASN A 67 -22.52 -1.59 -20.75
CA ASN A 67 -23.75 -1.98 -21.44
C ASN A 67 -23.57 -2.13 -22.96
N GLU A 68 -22.33 -2.00 -23.46
CA GLU A 68 -22.01 -2.17 -24.88
C GLU A 68 -21.92 -3.68 -25.23
N TRP A 69 -23.05 -4.40 -25.13
CA TRP A 69 -23.19 -5.82 -25.51
C TRP A 69 -24.56 -6.08 -26.14
#